data_AF-A0A1J4SAR9-F1
#
_entry.id   AF-A0A1J4SAR9-F1
#
_cell.length_a   1.000
_cell.length_b   1.000
_cell.length_c   1.000
_cell.angle_alpha   90.00
_cell.angle_beta   90.00
_cell.angle_gamma   90.00
#
_symmetry.space_group_name_H-M   'P 1'
#
loop_
_entity.id
_entity.type
_entity.pdbx_description
1 polymer ?
#
loop_
_entity_poly.entity_id
_entity_poly.type
_entity_poly.pdbx_seq_one_letter_code
_entity_poly.pdbx_strand_id
1 'polypeptide(L)'
;MLYKEDWQEVQKRLDAWWSGEIIDRVVIQVTAQRKGVTRTSNWDVWTLMQNRDNPEIAIAEFEKFCQEIYFGGEAFPNFWINFGPGSMAAYIGAIPRFEKDTVWLETPTEWSKLQEVKFDHENIWWKMTKKCTVLSSEAGKGKWITGNTDLGGPTDIAASLRGTQNLLFDLLENGEKVKQLTGQITKLWYEYYQELYGITKKNGMPGTSAWMGIWSPKRWYPVQCDFSAMISPEMFAEFVAPYLQEQCQYLDHTIYHWDGPGEIPHLDLLLDIPELNGIQWTPGSGQPGVESPKWFPLYKRIQQKGKLLVLLGVPPDKIEGLLNEISPEGVLIGTSVSSEDEAKELLKKAEKRSFYGDT
;
A
#
# COMPACT_ATOMS: atom_id res chain seq x y z
N MET A 1 21.35 -6.49 1.35
CA MET A 1 20.81 -6.09 0.04
C MET A 1 21.75 -5.01 -0.51
N LEU A 2 22.04 -4.94 -1.81
CA LEU A 2 23.13 -4.11 -2.36
C LEU A 2 23.05 -2.64 -1.92
N TYR A 3 21.84 -2.07 -1.89
CA TYR A 3 21.62 -0.66 -1.52
C TYR A 3 21.07 -0.49 -0.09
N LYS A 4 21.08 -1.57 0.71
CA LYS A 4 20.67 -1.59 2.13
C LYS A 4 21.54 -2.57 2.90
N GLU A 5 22.61 -2.05 3.51
CA GLU A 5 23.67 -2.82 4.18
C GLU A 5 23.13 -3.60 5.39
N ASP A 6 22.26 -2.98 6.18
CA ASP A 6 21.60 -3.51 7.38
C ASP A 6 20.24 -4.17 7.05
N TRP A 7 20.16 -4.86 5.90
CA TRP A 7 18.90 -5.47 5.45
C TRP A 7 18.35 -6.52 6.42
N GLN A 8 19.22 -7.31 7.07
CA GLN A 8 18.76 -8.33 8.03
C GLN A 8 18.13 -7.70 9.27
N GLU A 9 18.65 -6.58 9.74
CA GLU A 9 18.12 -5.81 10.85
C GLU A 9 16.79 -5.16 10.51
N VAL A 10 16.65 -4.64 9.29
CA VAL A 10 15.37 -4.12 8.74
C VAL A 10 14.31 -5.22 8.75
N GLN A 11 14.65 -6.42 8.27
CA GLN A 11 13.74 -7.56 8.27
C GLN A 11 13.28 -7.91 9.69
N LYS A 12 14.21 -7.97 10.66
CA LYS A 12 13.87 -8.23 12.08
C LYS A 12 12.93 -7.18 12.65
N ARG A 13 13.22 -5.89 12.45
CA ARG A 13 12.39 -4.79 12.98
C ARG A 13 11.00 -4.76 12.37
N LEU A 14 10.89 -5.00 11.07
CA LEU A 14 9.57 -5.06 10.41
C LEU A 14 8.78 -6.31 10.82
N ASP A 15 9.43 -7.46 11.03
CA ASP A 15 8.75 -8.66 11.55
C ASP A 15 8.24 -8.46 13.00
N ALA A 16 9.03 -7.80 13.85
CA ALA A 16 8.60 -7.38 15.18
C ALA A 16 7.43 -6.38 15.11
N TRP A 17 7.50 -5.38 14.22
CA TRP A 17 6.42 -4.41 14.03
C TRP A 17 5.12 -5.05 13.56
N TRP A 18 5.16 -6.05 12.67
CA TRP A 18 3.97 -6.81 12.29
C TRP A 18 3.31 -7.52 13.48
N SER A 19 4.08 -7.81 14.54
CA SER A 19 3.61 -8.40 15.79
C SER A 19 3.26 -7.34 16.85
N GLY A 20 3.33 -6.05 16.52
CA GLY A 20 3.08 -4.93 17.44
C GLY A 20 4.25 -4.64 18.40
N GLU A 21 5.41 -5.28 18.19
CA GLU A 21 6.57 -5.17 19.08
C GLU A 21 7.56 -4.09 18.63
N ILE A 22 8.38 -3.63 19.57
CA ILE A 22 9.52 -2.74 19.33
C ILE A 22 10.80 -3.47 19.72
N ILE A 23 11.83 -3.39 18.87
CA ILE A 23 13.16 -3.94 19.20
C ILE A 23 13.98 -2.92 19.98
N ASP A 24 14.18 -1.74 19.40
CA ASP A 24 15.05 -0.68 19.93
C ASP A 24 14.49 0.72 19.74
N ARG A 25 13.65 0.92 18.72
CA ARG A 25 12.85 2.14 18.49
C ARG A 25 11.62 1.87 17.64
N VAL A 26 10.72 2.87 17.61
CA VAL A 26 9.65 2.95 16.62
C VAL A 26 10.19 2.76 15.20
N VAL A 27 9.40 2.14 14.33
CA VAL A 27 9.77 1.94 12.93
C VAL A 27 9.71 3.27 12.19
N ILE A 28 10.82 3.64 11.55
CA ILE A 28 10.95 4.86 10.76
C ILE A 28 11.54 4.48 9.41
N GLN A 29 10.79 4.76 8.36
CA GLN A 29 11.26 4.71 6.98
C GLN A 29 11.67 6.12 6.58
N VAL A 30 12.98 6.38 6.51
CA VAL A 30 13.52 7.69 6.13
C VAL A 30 14.36 7.55 4.85
N THR A 31 14.05 8.37 3.85
CA THR A 31 14.88 8.51 2.64
C THR A 31 15.60 9.84 2.62
N ALA A 32 16.79 9.86 2.03
CA ALA A 32 17.59 11.08 1.88
C ALA A 32 18.51 10.99 0.66
N GLN A 33 19.04 12.12 0.20
CA GLN A 33 20.13 12.11 -0.77
C GLN A 33 21.38 11.46 -0.14
N ARG A 34 21.97 10.49 -0.85
CA ARG A 34 23.21 9.82 -0.41
C ARG A 34 24.37 10.81 -0.39
N LYS A 35 25.19 10.73 0.66
CA LYS A 35 26.32 11.64 0.85
C LYS A 35 27.32 11.53 -0.31
N GLY A 36 27.73 12.67 -0.86
CA GLY A 36 28.72 12.75 -1.94
C GLY A 36 28.19 12.29 -3.31
N VAL A 37 26.90 12.04 -3.45
CA VAL A 37 26.27 11.68 -4.71
C VAL A 37 25.32 12.78 -5.15
N THR A 38 25.44 13.22 -6.40
CA THR A 38 24.48 14.15 -7.02
C THR A 38 23.35 13.35 -7.64
N ARG A 39 22.09 13.72 -7.38
CA ARG A 39 20.94 13.09 -8.02
C ARG A 39 20.93 13.37 -9.51
N THR A 40 20.86 12.32 -10.31
CA THR A 40 20.75 12.39 -11.77
C THR A 40 19.70 11.43 -12.32
N SER A 41 19.14 10.55 -11.48
CA SER A 41 17.97 9.73 -11.82
C SER A 41 16.73 10.59 -11.98
N ASN A 42 15.91 10.25 -12.97
CA ASN A 42 14.59 10.84 -13.17
C ASN A 42 13.47 9.96 -12.58
N TRP A 43 13.84 9.00 -11.72
CA TRP A 43 12.88 8.07 -11.14
C TRP A 43 11.83 8.78 -10.29
N ASP A 44 10.58 8.43 -10.58
CA ASP A 44 9.40 8.63 -9.75
C ASP A 44 8.53 7.36 -9.78
N VAL A 45 7.44 7.35 -9.00
CA VAL A 45 6.54 6.19 -8.89
C VAL A 45 5.76 5.89 -10.18
N TRP A 46 5.73 6.81 -11.16
CA TRP A 46 5.00 6.68 -12.43
C TRP A 46 5.92 6.30 -13.60
N THR A 47 7.24 6.32 -13.39
CA THR A 47 8.26 6.06 -14.41
C THR A 47 8.05 4.72 -15.13
N LEU A 48 7.64 3.67 -14.40
CA LEU A 48 7.30 2.37 -15.01
C LEU A 48 6.13 2.47 -15.98
N MET A 49 5.02 3.08 -15.56
CA MET A 49 3.82 3.23 -16.38
C MET A 49 4.10 4.04 -17.65
N GLN A 50 4.88 5.13 -17.51
CA GLN A 50 5.27 5.98 -18.64
C GLN A 50 6.18 5.25 -19.63
N ASN A 51 6.96 4.27 -19.16
CA ASN A 51 7.85 3.44 -19.96
C ASN A 51 7.33 1.99 -20.11
N ARG A 52 6.01 1.76 -20.00
CA ARG A 52 5.43 0.40 -19.98
C ARG A 52 5.78 -0.45 -21.20
N ASP A 53 5.99 0.17 -22.36
CA ASP A 53 6.36 -0.54 -23.58
C ASP A 53 7.83 -1.01 -23.57
N ASN A 54 8.67 -0.34 -22.75
CA ASN A 54 10.10 -0.61 -22.57
C ASN A 54 10.46 -0.59 -21.06
N PRO A 55 9.92 -1.52 -20.25
CA PRO A 55 10.05 -1.50 -18.79
C PRO A 55 11.49 -1.57 -18.28
N GLU A 56 12.42 -2.05 -19.10
CA GLU A 56 13.86 -2.08 -18.83
C GLU A 56 14.43 -0.67 -18.60
N ILE A 57 13.87 0.36 -19.24
CA ILE A 57 14.24 1.77 -19.00
C ILE A 57 13.91 2.17 -17.57
N ALA A 58 12.69 1.85 -17.11
CA ALA A 58 12.26 2.13 -15.75
C ALA A 58 13.08 1.35 -14.72
N ILE A 59 13.40 0.08 -15.00
CA ILE A 59 14.26 -0.74 -14.14
C ILE A 59 15.66 -0.13 -14.00
N ALA A 60 16.27 0.33 -15.10
CA ALA A 60 17.57 0.98 -15.08
C ALA A 60 17.53 2.32 -14.31
N GLU A 61 16.49 3.13 -14.52
CA GLU A 61 16.30 4.40 -13.79
C GLU A 61 16.09 4.17 -12.28
N PHE A 62 15.37 3.11 -11.89
CA PHE A 62 15.23 2.75 -10.48
C PHE A 62 16.55 2.30 -9.86
N GLU A 63 17.32 1.48 -10.56
CA GLU A 63 18.63 1.03 -10.06
C GLU A 63 19.59 2.21 -9.86
N LYS A 64 19.54 3.19 -10.76
CA LYS A 64 20.25 4.47 -10.62
C LYS A 64 19.76 5.26 -9.41
N PHE A 65 18.44 5.39 -9.23
CA PHE A 65 17.85 6.01 -8.04
C PHE A 65 18.33 5.34 -6.75
N CYS A 66 18.44 4.00 -6.73
CA CYS A 66 18.91 3.28 -5.55
C CYS A 66 20.38 3.59 -5.19
N GLN A 67 21.21 3.91 -6.17
CA GLN A 67 22.60 4.35 -5.94
C GLN A 67 22.67 5.76 -5.36
N GLU A 68 21.71 6.62 -5.72
CA GLU A 68 21.68 8.03 -5.36
C GLU A 68 20.97 8.31 -4.02
N ILE A 69 20.11 7.39 -3.57
CA ILE A 69 19.33 7.53 -2.35
C ILE A 69 19.91 6.71 -1.21
N TYR A 70 19.96 7.35 -0.03
CA TYR A 70 20.15 6.68 1.24
C TYR A 70 18.80 6.20 1.78
N PHE A 71 18.68 4.89 2.03
CA PHE A 71 17.52 4.25 2.65
C PHE A 71 17.82 4.00 4.13
N GLY A 72 17.39 4.92 4.99
CA GLY A 72 17.62 4.88 6.44
C GLY A 72 16.46 4.24 7.21
N GLY A 73 16.80 3.72 8.40
CA GLY A 73 15.85 2.99 9.25
C GLY A 73 15.32 1.77 8.50
N GLU A 74 13.99 1.65 8.42
CA GLU A 74 13.31 0.54 7.77
C GLU A 74 12.86 0.87 6.33
N ALA A 75 13.35 1.98 5.76
CA ALA A 75 13.22 2.21 4.32
C ALA A 75 14.14 1.24 3.56
N PHE A 76 13.73 0.81 2.38
CA PHE A 76 14.55 -0.03 1.50
C PHE A 76 14.17 0.23 0.02
N PRO A 77 15.03 -0.17 -0.92
CA PRO A 77 14.69 -0.18 -2.34
C PRO A 77 13.44 -1.03 -2.63
N ASN A 78 12.31 -0.37 -2.88
CA ASN A 78 11.03 -0.98 -3.24
C ASN A 78 10.65 -0.60 -4.69
N PHE A 79 10.86 -1.51 -5.63
CA PHE A 79 10.39 -1.32 -7.02
C PHE A 79 8.90 -1.69 -7.08
N TRP A 80 8.03 -0.70 -6.96
CA TRP A 80 6.59 -0.92 -7.05
C TRP A 80 6.15 -1.06 -8.51
N ILE A 81 5.47 -2.16 -8.85
CA ILE A 81 4.87 -2.38 -10.18
C ILE A 81 3.62 -1.49 -10.33
N ASN A 82 3.81 -0.19 -10.54
CA ASN A 82 2.71 0.77 -10.57
C ASN A 82 2.03 0.86 -11.95
N PHE A 83 0.76 0.44 -12.03
CA PHE A 83 -0.12 0.63 -13.20
C PHE A 83 -1.38 1.44 -12.87
N GLY A 84 -1.32 2.20 -11.76
CA GLY A 84 -2.45 2.94 -11.22
C GLY A 84 -3.27 2.14 -10.20
N PRO A 85 -4.07 2.83 -9.38
CA PRO A 85 -4.88 2.21 -8.35
C PRO A 85 -6.00 1.37 -8.98
N GLY A 86 -6.26 0.20 -8.42
CA GLY A 86 -7.32 -0.67 -8.93
C GLY A 86 -7.05 -1.33 -10.28
N SER A 87 -5.78 -1.51 -10.66
CA SER A 87 -5.35 -1.99 -11.98
C SER A 87 -6.01 -3.30 -12.42
N MET A 88 -6.48 -4.13 -11.48
CA MET A 88 -7.21 -5.36 -11.80
C MET A 88 -8.50 -5.10 -12.59
N ALA A 89 -9.14 -3.94 -12.43
CA ALA A 89 -10.32 -3.59 -13.23
C ALA A 89 -10.02 -3.68 -14.74
N ALA A 90 -8.81 -3.28 -15.17
CA ALA A 90 -8.39 -3.39 -16.57
C ALA A 90 -8.20 -4.84 -17.03
N TYR A 91 -7.94 -5.76 -16.10
CA TYR A 91 -7.76 -7.18 -16.41
C TYR A 91 -9.08 -7.86 -16.73
N ILE A 92 -10.18 -7.32 -16.20
CA ILE A 92 -11.52 -7.94 -16.25
C ILE A 92 -12.56 -7.09 -16.98
N GLY A 93 -12.16 -6.03 -17.69
CA GLY A 93 -13.01 -5.35 -18.68
C GLY A 93 -12.95 -3.82 -18.71
N ALA A 94 -12.34 -3.17 -17.71
CA ALA A 94 -12.17 -1.72 -17.73
C ALA A 94 -11.16 -1.28 -18.81
N ILE A 95 -11.36 -0.07 -19.33
CA ILE A 95 -10.48 0.55 -20.31
C ILE A 95 -9.67 1.64 -19.60
N PRO A 96 -8.37 1.42 -19.33
CA PRO A 96 -7.55 2.42 -18.65
C PRO A 96 -7.33 3.67 -19.51
N ARG A 97 -7.43 4.82 -18.87
CA ARG A 97 -7.05 6.13 -19.42
C ARG A 97 -5.84 6.65 -18.65
N PHE A 98 -4.72 6.73 -19.35
CA PHE A 98 -3.45 7.15 -18.76
C PHE A 98 -3.36 8.67 -18.73
N GLU A 99 -3.15 9.20 -17.54
CA GLU A 99 -2.77 10.60 -17.31
C GLU A 99 -1.32 10.64 -16.81
N LYS A 100 -0.76 11.85 -16.72
CA LYS A 100 0.65 12.04 -16.33
C LYS A 100 0.96 11.37 -14.97
N ASP A 101 0.07 11.57 -14.00
CA ASP A 101 0.27 11.23 -12.59
C ASP A 101 -0.84 10.32 -12.05
N THR A 102 -1.66 9.68 -12.91
CA THR A 102 -2.70 8.71 -12.52
C THR A 102 -3.20 7.86 -13.69
N VAL A 103 -3.97 6.81 -13.42
CA VAL A 103 -4.69 6.00 -14.41
C VAL A 103 -6.16 5.89 -14.00
N TRP A 104 -7.07 6.31 -14.87
CA TRP A 104 -8.52 6.20 -14.64
C TRP A 104 -9.08 4.92 -15.25
N LEU A 105 -9.86 4.17 -14.47
CA LEU A 105 -10.41 2.87 -14.86
C LEU A 105 -11.93 2.85 -14.99
N GLU A 106 -12.62 3.96 -14.73
CA GLU A 106 -14.08 3.98 -14.82
C GLU A 106 -14.55 3.73 -16.27
N THR A 107 -15.26 2.61 -16.46
CA THR A 107 -15.79 2.14 -17.74
C THR A 107 -17.22 1.62 -17.53
N PRO A 108 -18.22 2.52 -17.39
CA PRO A 108 -19.57 2.13 -17.03
C PRO A 108 -20.15 1.06 -17.96
N THR A 109 -20.47 -0.10 -17.37
CA THR A 109 -20.90 -1.29 -18.09
C THR A 109 -22.27 -1.76 -17.60
N GLU A 110 -23.10 -2.22 -18.53
CA GLU A 110 -24.42 -2.78 -18.26
C GLU A 110 -24.35 -4.13 -17.54
N TRP A 111 -25.32 -4.43 -16.66
CA TRP A 111 -25.40 -5.70 -15.93
C TRP A 111 -25.37 -6.95 -16.83
N SER A 112 -25.93 -6.87 -18.04
CA SER A 112 -25.93 -7.98 -19.00
C SER A 112 -24.52 -8.39 -19.44
N LYS A 113 -23.53 -7.50 -19.32
CA LYS A 113 -22.12 -7.76 -19.65
C LYS A 113 -21.26 -8.08 -18.42
N LEU A 114 -21.80 -7.93 -17.21
CA LEU A 114 -21.11 -8.17 -15.94
C LEU A 114 -21.60 -9.44 -15.22
N GLN A 115 -22.33 -10.32 -15.92
CA GLN A 115 -22.88 -11.54 -15.33
C GLN A 115 -21.79 -12.52 -14.87
N GLU A 116 -20.74 -12.66 -15.68
CA GLU A 116 -19.57 -13.48 -15.38
C GLU A 116 -18.28 -12.74 -15.73
N VAL A 117 -17.56 -12.25 -14.72
CA VAL A 117 -16.17 -11.82 -14.87
C VAL A 117 -15.25 -13.02 -14.72
N LYS A 118 -14.19 -13.10 -15.54
CA LYS A 118 -13.31 -14.27 -15.61
C LYS A 118 -11.85 -13.86 -15.70
N PHE A 119 -10.97 -14.76 -15.27
CA PHE A 119 -9.55 -14.61 -15.45
C PHE A 119 -9.22 -14.70 -16.95
N ASP A 120 -8.64 -13.64 -17.49
CA ASP A 120 -8.17 -13.62 -18.88
C ASP A 120 -6.64 -13.62 -18.93
N HIS A 121 -6.04 -14.77 -19.28
CA HIS A 121 -4.60 -14.91 -19.46
C HIS A 121 -4.06 -14.08 -20.64
N GLU A 122 -4.93 -13.76 -21.60
CA GLU A 122 -4.60 -13.06 -22.82
C GLU A 122 -4.78 -11.55 -22.72
N ASN A 123 -5.39 -11.06 -21.64
CA ASN A 123 -5.56 -9.64 -21.37
C ASN A 123 -4.22 -8.88 -21.43
N ILE A 124 -4.20 -7.80 -22.22
CA ILE A 124 -2.98 -7.05 -22.52
C ILE A 124 -2.37 -6.40 -21.27
N TRP A 125 -3.20 -5.91 -20.35
CA TRP A 125 -2.76 -5.24 -19.13
C TRP A 125 -2.22 -6.24 -18.13
N TRP A 126 -2.89 -7.39 -17.99
CA TRP A 126 -2.38 -8.49 -17.18
C TRP A 126 -1.04 -9.02 -17.69
N LYS A 127 -0.90 -9.24 -19.00
CA LYS A 127 0.37 -9.63 -19.61
C LYS A 127 1.46 -8.60 -19.35
N MET A 128 1.14 -7.31 -19.43
CA MET A 128 2.09 -6.24 -19.13
C MET A 128 2.53 -6.25 -17.67
N THR A 129 1.60 -6.37 -16.72
CA THR A 129 1.91 -6.46 -15.29
C THR A 129 2.77 -7.67 -14.97
N LYS A 130 2.43 -8.85 -15.51
CA LYS A 130 3.28 -10.06 -15.37
C LYS A 130 4.67 -9.83 -15.94
N LYS A 131 4.80 -9.29 -17.16
CA LYS A 131 6.09 -9.02 -17.81
C LYS A 131 6.95 -8.12 -16.92
N CYS A 132 6.39 -7.02 -16.42
CA CYS A 132 7.12 -6.08 -15.57
C CYS A 132 7.53 -6.71 -14.22
N THR A 133 6.65 -7.52 -13.63
CA THR A 133 6.92 -8.25 -12.39
C THR A 133 8.07 -9.25 -12.58
N VAL A 134 8.08 -10.01 -13.67
CA VAL A 134 9.17 -10.93 -14.03
C VAL A 134 10.48 -10.15 -14.19
N LEU A 135 10.50 -9.13 -15.05
CA LEU A 135 11.72 -8.36 -15.33
C LEU A 135 12.30 -7.69 -14.08
N SER A 136 11.45 -7.03 -13.28
CA SER A 136 11.90 -6.38 -12.04
C SER A 136 12.41 -7.39 -11.01
N SER A 137 11.73 -8.53 -10.83
CA SER A 137 12.14 -9.53 -9.83
C SER A 137 13.38 -10.31 -10.27
N GLU A 138 13.66 -10.44 -11.56
CA GLU A 138 14.92 -11.00 -12.05
C GLU A 138 16.08 -10.00 -11.89
N ALA A 139 15.89 -8.77 -12.36
CA ALA A 139 16.90 -7.72 -12.29
C ALA A 139 17.19 -7.29 -10.84
N GLY A 140 16.21 -7.40 -9.95
CA GLY A 140 16.27 -6.94 -8.56
C GLY A 140 16.89 -7.90 -7.57
N LYS A 141 17.29 -9.11 -7.99
CA LYS A 141 17.88 -10.12 -7.11
C LYS A 141 19.04 -9.53 -6.29
N GLY A 142 18.85 -9.50 -4.96
CA GLY A 142 19.81 -8.94 -4.02
C GLY A 142 19.91 -7.42 -4.00
N LYS A 143 19.18 -6.69 -4.85
CA LYS A 143 19.23 -5.23 -5.00
C LYS A 143 18.00 -4.50 -4.47
N TRP A 144 16.80 -5.01 -4.70
CA TRP A 144 15.53 -4.44 -4.24
C TRP A 144 14.46 -5.50 -4.01
N ILE A 145 13.33 -5.09 -3.45
CA ILE A 145 12.09 -5.89 -3.42
C ILE A 145 11.18 -5.40 -4.54
N THR A 146 10.66 -6.32 -5.34
CA THR A 146 9.60 -6.03 -6.31
C THR A 146 8.25 -6.01 -5.58
N GLY A 147 7.66 -4.83 -5.44
CA GLY A 147 6.37 -4.63 -4.80
C GLY A 147 5.23 -5.01 -5.74
N ASN A 148 4.20 -5.65 -5.18
CA ASN A 148 2.98 -6.02 -5.92
C ASN A 148 2.31 -4.78 -6.53
N THR A 149 1.73 -4.95 -7.71
CA THR A 149 0.89 -3.92 -8.32
C THR A 149 -0.32 -3.63 -7.45
N ASP A 150 -0.89 -2.43 -7.59
CA ASP A 150 -2.16 -2.14 -6.94
C ASP A 150 -3.32 -2.77 -7.73
N LEU A 151 -3.77 -3.94 -7.29
CA LEU A 151 -4.95 -4.64 -7.78
C LEU A 151 -6.26 -3.91 -7.42
N GLY A 152 -6.30 -3.15 -6.33
CA GLY A 152 -7.49 -2.48 -5.78
C GLY A 152 -8.35 -3.31 -4.83
N GLY A 153 -9.35 -2.64 -4.25
CA GLY A 153 -10.42 -3.23 -3.47
C GLY A 153 -11.51 -3.85 -4.36
N PRO A 154 -12.13 -4.99 -3.98
CA PRO A 154 -13.17 -5.63 -4.78
C PRO A 154 -14.34 -4.70 -5.15
N THR A 155 -14.78 -3.86 -4.20
CA THR A 155 -15.86 -2.91 -4.42
C THR A 155 -15.42 -1.70 -5.26
N ASP A 156 -14.17 -1.25 -5.17
CA ASP A 156 -13.63 -0.20 -6.05
C ASP A 156 -13.52 -0.67 -7.50
N ILE A 157 -13.14 -1.93 -7.69
CA ILE A 157 -13.13 -2.57 -9.01
C ILE A 157 -14.57 -2.67 -9.55
N ALA A 158 -15.54 -3.05 -8.71
CA ALA A 158 -16.95 -3.04 -9.09
C ALA A 158 -17.41 -1.63 -9.50
N ALA A 159 -16.99 -0.59 -8.76
CA ALA A 159 -17.29 0.81 -9.09
C ALA A 159 -16.64 1.21 -10.43
N SER A 160 -15.41 0.78 -10.69
CA SER A 160 -14.73 1.01 -11.96
C SER A 160 -15.46 0.38 -13.14
N LEU A 161 -15.95 -0.85 -13.00
CA LEU A 161 -16.69 -1.55 -14.07
C LEU A 161 -18.12 -1.04 -14.24
N ARG A 162 -18.83 -0.74 -13.16
CA ARG A 162 -20.24 -0.34 -13.22
C ARG A 162 -20.42 1.16 -13.46
N GLY A 163 -19.40 1.95 -13.11
CA GLY A 163 -19.47 3.39 -12.92
C GLY A 163 -19.89 3.70 -11.48
N THR A 164 -19.18 4.61 -10.82
CA THR A 164 -19.37 4.93 -9.40
C THR A 164 -20.82 5.30 -9.08
N GLN A 165 -21.38 6.24 -9.86
CA GLN A 165 -22.75 6.71 -9.67
C GLN A 165 -23.78 5.59 -9.85
N ASN A 166 -23.59 4.74 -10.86
CA ASN A 166 -24.48 3.62 -11.12
C ASN A 166 -24.43 2.60 -9.99
N LEU A 167 -23.22 2.29 -9.50
CA LEU A 167 -23.06 1.35 -8.40
C LEU A 167 -23.77 1.85 -7.13
N LEU A 168 -23.70 3.16 -6.83
CA LEU A 168 -24.42 3.76 -5.71
C LEU A 168 -25.95 3.54 -5.79
N PHE A 169 -26.54 3.72 -6.98
CA PHE A 169 -27.97 3.40 -7.17
C PHE A 169 -28.22 1.88 -7.06
N ASP A 170 -27.32 1.06 -7.59
CA ASP A 170 -27.43 -0.39 -7.52
C ASP A 170 -27.33 -0.95 -6.10
N LEU A 171 -26.68 -0.28 -5.14
CA LEU A 171 -26.72 -0.69 -3.74
C LEU A 171 -28.15 -0.69 -3.18
N LEU A 172 -28.98 0.25 -3.64
CA LEU A 172 -30.36 0.41 -3.18
C LEU A 172 -31.31 -0.51 -3.95
N GLU A 173 -31.13 -0.62 -5.27
CA GLU A 173 -32.10 -1.25 -6.16
C GLU A 173 -31.71 -2.67 -6.59
N ASN A 174 -30.42 -3.00 -6.58
CA ASN A 174 -29.84 -4.21 -7.17
C ASN A 174 -28.77 -4.86 -6.26
N GLY A 175 -28.91 -4.75 -4.93
CA GLY A 175 -27.88 -5.17 -3.97
C GLY A 175 -27.34 -6.60 -4.17
N GLU A 176 -28.20 -7.56 -4.53
CA GLU A 176 -27.78 -8.94 -4.82
C GLU A 176 -26.87 -9.05 -6.04
N LYS A 177 -27.09 -8.24 -7.08
CA LYS A 177 -26.19 -8.19 -8.25
C LYS A 177 -24.85 -7.59 -7.87
N VAL A 178 -24.85 -6.56 -7.00
CA VAL A 178 -23.60 -5.97 -6.49
C VAL A 178 -22.82 -7.03 -5.70
N LYS A 179 -23.45 -7.73 -4.76
CA LYS A 179 -22.80 -8.81 -4.00
C LYS A 179 -22.27 -9.90 -4.93
N GLN A 180 -23.06 -10.33 -5.92
CA GLN A 180 -22.63 -11.33 -6.89
C GLN A 180 -21.38 -10.87 -7.67
N LEU A 181 -21.34 -9.63 -8.15
CA LEU A 181 -20.20 -9.08 -8.89
C LEU A 181 -18.97 -8.95 -7.98
N THR A 182 -19.12 -8.34 -6.80
CA THR A 182 -18.01 -8.15 -5.85
C THR A 182 -17.44 -9.49 -5.37
N GLY A 183 -18.28 -10.51 -5.16
CA GLY A 183 -17.83 -11.86 -4.83
C GLY A 183 -17.05 -12.54 -5.96
N GLN A 184 -17.44 -12.33 -7.22
CA GLN A 184 -16.66 -12.82 -8.36
C GLN A 184 -15.30 -12.10 -8.48
N ILE A 185 -15.30 -10.78 -8.31
CA ILE A 185 -14.08 -9.97 -8.31
C ILE A 185 -13.14 -10.42 -7.19
N THR A 186 -13.65 -10.67 -5.99
CA THR A 186 -12.84 -11.12 -4.83
C THR A 186 -12.12 -12.44 -5.13
N LYS A 187 -12.80 -13.40 -5.77
CA LYS A 187 -12.17 -14.67 -6.19
C LYS A 187 -11.06 -14.46 -7.22
N LEU A 188 -11.32 -13.63 -8.23
CA LEU A 188 -10.32 -13.30 -9.24
C LEU A 188 -9.13 -12.55 -8.63
N TRP A 189 -9.38 -11.72 -7.62
CA TRP A 189 -8.33 -10.99 -6.90
C TRP A 189 -7.33 -11.97 -6.28
N TYR A 190 -7.80 -13.06 -5.67
CA TYR A 190 -6.91 -14.12 -5.14
C TYR A 190 -6.07 -14.78 -6.23
N GLU A 191 -6.67 -15.08 -7.39
CA GLU A 191 -5.96 -15.68 -8.53
C GLU A 191 -4.85 -14.76 -9.04
N TYR A 192 -5.15 -13.47 -9.28
CA TYR A 192 -4.15 -12.50 -9.73
C TYR A 192 -3.05 -12.27 -8.68
N TYR A 193 -3.40 -12.12 -7.40
CA TYR A 193 -2.43 -11.97 -6.33
C TYR A 193 -1.49 -13.20 -6.25
N GLN A 194 -2.06 -14.40 -6.31
CA GLN A 194 -1.30 -15.65 -6.21
C GLN A 194 -0.32 -15.83 -7.37
N GLU A 195 -0.70 -15.44 -8.59
CA GLU A 195 0.19 -15.45 -9.76
C GLU A 195 1.37 -14.49 -9.58
N LEU A 196 1.13 -13.25 -9.14
CA LEU A 196 2.19 -12.27 -8.88
C LEU A 196 3.12 -12.70 -7.72
N TYR A 197 2.54 -13.23 -6.65
CA TYR A 197 3.30 -13.81 -5.53
C TYR A 197 4.14 -15.01 -5.99
N GLY A 198 3.58 -15.88 -6.84
CA GLY A 198 4.29 -17.02 -7.42
C GLY A 198 5.51 -16.60 -8.25
N ILE A 199 5.37 -15.55 -9.08
CA ILE A 199 6.47 -15.00 -9.88
C ILE A 199 7.61 -14.50 -8.99
N THR A 200 7.30 -13.64 -8.03
CA THR A 200 8.33 -13.03 -7.16
C THR A 200 9.02 -14.09 -6.30
N LYS A 201 8.27 -15.06 -5.75
CA LYS A 201 8.81 -16.18 -4.99
C LYS A 201 9.71 -17.08 -5.83
N LYS A 202 9.29 -17.45 -7.06
CA LYS A 202 10.10 -18.25 -7.99
C LYS A 202 11.42 -17.57 -8.33
N ASN A 203 11.41 -16.24 -8.40
CA ASN A 203 12.61 -15.43 -8.65
C ASN A 203 13.43 -15.15 -7.38
N GLY A 204 13.10 -15.77 -6.24
CA GLY A 204 13.90 -15.71 -5.02
C GLY A 204 13.78 -14.41 -4.25
N MET A 205 12.69 -13.66 -4.43
CA MET A 205 12.43 -12.46 -3.61
C MET A 205 12.26 -12.85 -2.14
N PRO A 206 12.98 -12.21 -1.19
CA PRO A 206 12.97 -12.58 0.21
C PRO A 206 11.77 -11.99 0.97
N GLY A 207 10.55 -12.13 0.44
CA GLY A 207 9.31 -11.59 1.02
C GLY A 207 8.46 -10.80 0.01
N THR A 208 7.48 -10.07 0.51
CA THR A 208 6.54 -9.25 -0.27
C THR A 208 6.60 -7.78 0.15
N SER A 209 6.16 -6.90 -0.76
CA SER A 209 5.98 -5.48 -0.54
C SER A 209 4.87 -4.94 -1.47
N ALA A 210 4.48 -3.69 -1.28
CA ALA A 210 3.51 -2.98 -2.11
C ALA A 210 3.87 -1.49 -2.16
N TRP A 211 2.92 -0.62 -2.53
CA TRP A 211 3.15 0.81 -2.70
C TRP A 211 3.63 1.52 -1.43
N MET A 212 3.21 1.07 -0.24
CA MET A 212 3.63 1.64 1.05
C MET A 212 5.11 1.39 1.38
N GLY A 213 5.81 0.54 0.61
CA GLY A 213 7.22 0.22 0.88
C GLY A 213 7.43 -0.52 2.20
N ILE A 214 6.42 -1.27 2.67
CA ILE A 214 6.51 -2.11 3.87
C ILE A 214 6.85 -3.53 3.44
N TRP A 215 7.89 -4.11 4.03
CA TRP A 215 8.29 -5.48 3.77
C TRP A 215 7.61 -6.45 4.74
N SER A 216 7.27 -7.64 4.23
CA SER A 216 6.81 -8.78 5.02
C SER A 216 7.48 -10.06 4.52
N PRO A 217 7.86 -11.00 5.40
CA PRO A 217 8.32 -12.32 4.96
C PRO A 217 7.17 -13.20 4.41
N LYS A 218 5.92 -12.78 4.62
CA LYS A 218 4.70 -13.53 4.28
C LYS A 218 3.93 -12.85 3.14
N ARG A 219 2.72 -13.32 2.84
CA ARG A 219 1.81 -12.67 1.89
C ARG A 219 1.22 -11.42 2.54
N TRP A 220 1.58 -10.25 2.02
CA TRP A 220 1.02 -8.98 2.47
C TRP A 220 0.46 -8.15 1.32
N TYR A 221 -0.54 -7.33 1.64
CA TYR A 221 -1.13 -6.36 0.72
C TYR A 221 -1.84 -5.19 1.44
N PRO A 222 -1.77 -3.96 0.91
CA PRO A 222 -2.58 -2.83 1.37
C PRO A 222 -4.02 -2.98 0.86
N VAL A 223 -4.91 -3.49 1.70
CA VAL A 223 -6.34 -3.62 1.36
C VAL A 223 -7.01 -2.24 1.38
N GLN A 224 -8.05 -2.02 0.58
CA GLN A 224 -8.63 -0.68 0.40
C GLN A 224 -10.09 -0.75 -0.04
N CYS A 225 -10.82 0.35 0.18
CA CYS A 225 -12.10 0.62 -0.43
C CYS A 225 -12.40 2.13 -0.46
N ASP A 226 -11.84 2.85 -1.42
CA ASP A 226 -12.05 4.31 -1.55
C ASP A 226 -13.54 4.63 -1.82
N PHE A 227 -14.25 3.72 -2.48
CA PHE A 227 -15.70 3.82 -2.71
C PHE A 227 -16.49 3.96 -1.38
N SER A 228 -15.93 3.48 -0.27
CA SER A 228 -16.58 3.54 1.04
C SER A 228 -16.84 4.97 1.53
N ALA A 229 -16.07 5.96 1.05
CA ALA A 229 -16.27 7.37 1.39
C ALA A 229 -17.64 7.93 0.96
N MET A 230 -18.35 7.23 0.07
CA MET A 230 -19.65 7.65 -0.49
C MET A 230 -20.85 6.88 0.08
N ILE A 231 -20.64 5.95 1.01
CA ILE A 231 -21.71 5.08 1.54
C ILE A 231 -21.79 5.16 3.07
N SER A 232 -22.93 4.75 3.63
CA SER A 232 -23.13 4.74 5.08
C SER A 232 -22.44 3.54 5.75
N PRO A 233 -22.21 3.57 7.08
CA PRO A 233 -21.68 2.41 7.80
C PRO A 233 -22.51 1.13 7.64
N GLU A 234 -23.84 1.24 7.51
CA GLU A 234 -24.71 0.09 7.26
C GLU A 234 -24.43 -0.53 5.88
N MET A 235 -24.26 0.31 4.86
CA MET A 235 -23.87 -0.15 3.53
C MET A 235 -22.44 -0.70 3.50
N PHE A 236 -21.52 -0.10 4.26
CA PHE A 236 -20.16 -0.64 4.40
C PHE A 236 -20.19 -2.05 4.99
N ALA A 237 -20.94 -2.24 6.09
CA ALA A 237 -21.10 -3.53 6.75
C ALA A 237 -21.72 -4.59 5.82
N GLU A 238 -22.64 -4.19 4.94
CA GLU A 238 -23.30 -5.12 4.02
C GLU A 238 -22.48 -5.43 2.75
N PHE A 239 -21.88 -4.41 2.14
CA PHE A 239 -21.33 -4.51 0.77
C PHE A 239 -19.81 -4.48 0.68
N VAL A 240 -19.10 -4.12 1.76
CA VAL A 240 -17.64 -3.97 1.76
C VAL A 240 -16.99 -4.90 2.78
N ALA A 241 -17.39 -4.79 4.05
CA ALA A 241 -16.75 -5.49 5.16
C ALA A 241 -16.59 -7.01 4.97
N PRO A 242 -17.58 -7.76 4.41
CA PRO A 242 -17.43 -9.20 4.23
C PRO A 242 -16.27 -9.57 3.28
N TYR A 243 -16.14 -8.86 2.16
CA TYR A 243 -15.09 -9.11 1.17
C TYR A 243 -13.73 -8.63 1.64
N LEU A 244 -13.70 -7.51 2.36
CA LEU A 244 -12.49 -7.02 3.01
C LEU A 244 -11.96 -8.03 4.04
N GLN A 245 -12.85 -8.59 4.86
CA GLN A 245 -12.49 -9.64 5.83
C GLN A 245 -12.01 -10.90 5.12
N GLU A 246 -12.64 -11.32 4.02
CA GLU A 246 -12.18 -12.45 3.20
C GLU A 246 -10.75 -12.23 2.67
N GLN A 247 -10.43 -11.01 2.21
CA GLN A 247 -9.06 -10.64 1.83
C GLN A 247 -8.09 -10.73 3.02
N CYS A 248 -8.49 -10.25 4.20
CA CYS A 248 -7.67 -10.33 5.41
C CYS A 248 -7.42 -11.78 5.87
N GLN A 249 -8.39 -12.67 5.69
CA GLN A 249 -8.24 -14.11 5.97
C GLN A 249 -7.33 -14.83 4.98
N TYR A 250 -7.34 -14.39 3.72
CA TYR A 250 -6.49 -14.96 2.69
C TYR A 250 -5.02 -14.57 2.85
N LEU A 251 -4.78 -13.30 3.19
CA LEU A 251 -3.44 -12.72 3.39
C LEU A 251 -2.90 -13.04 4.78
N ASP A 252 -1.58 -12.98 4.93
CA ASP A 252 -0.96 -13.21 6.23
C ASP A 252 -0.85 -11.90 7.02
N HIS A 253 -0.55 -10.79 6.34
CA HIS A 253 -0.48 -9.44 6.91
C HIS A 253 -1.22 -8.43 6.01
N THR A 254 -1.93 -7.47 6.62
CA THR A 254 -2.77 -6.48 5.92
C THR A 254 -2.75 -5.13 6.62
N ILE A 255 -2.87 -4.07 5.83
CA ILE A 255 -3.04 -2.69 6.30
C ILE A 255 -4.13 -2.09 5.43
N TYR A 256 -5.16 -1.53 6.05
CA TYR A 256 -6.22 -0.86 5.33
C TYR A 256 -5.79 0.56 4.96
N HIS A 257 -5.84 0.90 3.67
CA HIS A 257 -5.67 2.26 3.18
C HIS A 257 -6.92 3.07 3.50
N TRP A 258 -6.80 4.00 4.45
CA TRP A 258 -7.90 4.82 4.95
C TRP A 258 -7.75 6.25 4.42
N ASP A 259 -8.42 6.55 3.31
CA ASP A 259 -8.21 7.79 2.55
C ASP A 259 -9.26 8.86 2.86
N GLY A 260 -8.89 9.70 3.83
CA GLY A 260 -9.55 10.95 4.07
C GLY A 260 -10.83 10.86 4.90
N PRO A 261 -11.47 12.01 5.15
CA PRO A 261 -12.50 12.11 6.18
C PRO A 261 -13.79 11.36 5.87
N GLY A 262 -14.05 11.07 4.59
CA GLY A 262 -15.25 10.35 4.15
C GLY A 262 -15.32 8.93 4.68
N GLU A 263 -14.16 8.31 4.96
CA GLU A 263 -14.09 6.96 5.51
C GLU A 263 -14.10 6.92 7.04
N ILE A 264 -14.03 8.09 7.72
CA ILE A 264 -14.02 8.14 9.18
C ILE A 264 -15.18 7.40 9.85
N PRO A 265 -16.43 7.51 9.34
CA PRO A 265 -17.58 6.81 9.91
C PRO A 265 -17.42 5.28 9.99
N HIS A 266 -16.54 4.69 9.19
CA HIS A 266 -16.37 3.24 9.09
C HIS A 266 -15.30 2.68 10.04
N LEU A 267 -14.62 3.53 10.80
CA LEU A 267 -13.47 3.13 11.62
C LEU A 267 -13.80 1.96 12.55
N ASP A 268 -14.91 2.01 13.28
CA ASP A 268 -15.22 0.95 14.25
C ASP A 268 -15.46 -0.40 13.57
N LEU A 269 -16.09 -0.40 12.38
CA LEU A 269 -16.27 -1.61 11.58
C LEU A 269 -14.93 -2.20 11.13
N LEU A 270 -13.98 -1.34 10.71
CA LEU A 270 -12.62 -1.76 10.36
C LEU A 270 -11.88 -2.35 11.56
N LEU A 271 -11.94 -1.66 12.71
CA LEU A 271 -11.25 -2.09 13.93
C LEU A 271 -11.82 -3.40 14.51
N ASP A 272 -13.09 -3.70 14.21
CA ASP A 272 -13.74 -4.93 14.63
C ASP A 272 -13.45 -6.13 13.71
N ILE A 273 -12.78 -5.96 12.57
CA ILE A 273 -12.26 -7.07 11.74
C ILE A 273 -11.04 -7.68 12.44
N PRO A 274 -11.12 -8.90 13.00
CA PRO A 274 -10.03 -9.46 13.79
C PRO A 274 -8.74 -9.66 12.98
N GLU A 275 -8.86 -10.09 11.73
CA GLU A 275 -7.75 -10.43 10.83
C GLU A 275 -7.01 -9.21 10.27
N LEU A 276 -7.61 -8.01 10.29
CA LEU A 276 -6.98 -6.78 9.81
C LEU A 276 -5.86 -6.37 10.78
N ASN A 277 -4.60 -6.29 10.34
CA ASN A 277 -3.50 -5.99 11.26
C ASN A 277 -3.41 -4.50 11.60
N GLY A 278 -3.71 -3.61 10.67
CA GLY A 278 -3.53 -2.18 10.89
C GLY A 278 -4.21 -1.27 9.89
N ILE A 279 -4.06 0.03 10.13
CA ILE A 279 -4.64 1.12 9.35
C ILE A 279 -3.51 2.05 8.91
N GLN A 280 -3.54 2.46 7.64
CA GLN A 280 -2.74 3.58 7.13
C GLN A 280 -3.67 4.77 6.95
N TRP A 281 -3.36 5.88 7.64
CA TRP A 281 -4.17 7.10 7.54
C TRP A 281 -3.60 8.09 6.51
N THR A 282 -4.45 8.50 5.57
CA THR A 282 -4.21 9.63 4.67
C THR A 282 -5.25 10.72 4.98
N PRO A 283 -4.86 11.96 5.33
CA PRO A 283 -5.84 13.00 5.70
C PRO A 283 -6.77 13.43 4.55
N GLY A 284 -6.44 13.11 3.30
CA GLY A 284 -7.16 13.58 2.12
C GLY A 284 -6.87 15.03 1.75
N SER A 285 -7.33 15.45 0.56
CA SER A 285 -7.07 16.78 0.02
C SER A 285 -7.66 17.90 0.89
N GLY A 286 -6.90 18.98 1.08
CA GLY A 286 -7.32 20.17 1.83
C GLY A 286 -7.35 20.00 3.37
N GLN A 287 -6.91 18.86 3.88
CA GLN A 287 -6.84 18.57 5.31
C GLN A 287 -5.43 18.81 5.88
N PRO A 288 -5.29 19.06 7.21
CA PRO A 288 -3.98 19.15 7.84
C PRO A 288 -3.25 17.80 7.80
N GLY A 289 -1.91 17.84 7.82
CA GLY A 289 -1.04 16.68 7.69
C GLY A 289 -1.26 15.60 8.76
N VAL A 290 -0.69 14.41 8.52
CA VAL A 290 -0.81 13.23 9.40
C VAL A 290 -0.32 13.49 10.82
N GLU A 291 0.58 14.44 11.02
CA GLU A 291 1.11 14.85 12.32
C GLU A 291 0.16 15.76 13.12
N SER A 292 -0.95 16.19 12.52
CA SER A 292 -1.85 17.15 13.14
C SER A 292 -2.57 16.57 14.38
N PRO A 293 -2.64 17.32 15.50
CA PRO A 293 -3.40 16.91 16.68
C PRO A 293 -4.87 16.61 16.43
N LYS A 294 -5.43 17.12 15.32
CA LYS A 294 -6.77 16.80 14.85
C LYS A 294 -7.01 15.29 14.74
N TRP A 295 -5.98 14.52 14.38
CA TRP A 295 -6.09 13.09 14.10
C TRP A 295 -5.74 12.20 15.29
N PHE A 296 -5.11 12.74 16.34
CA PHE A 296 -4.67 11.94 17.49
C PHE A 296 -5.79 11.15 18.18
N PRO A 297 -7.03 11.65 18.29
CA PRO A 297 -8.13 10.84 18.81
C PRO A 297 -8.39 9.58 17.97
N LEU A 298 -8.22 9.63 16.64
CA LEU A 298 -8.38 8.47 15.77
C LEU A 298 -7.23 7.48 15.98
N TYR A 299 -5.99 7.98 16.07
CA TYR A 299 -4.80 7.14 16.32
C TYR A 299 -4.91 6.40 17.65
N LYS A 300 -5.34 7.08 18.72
CA LYS A 300 -5.55 6.47 20.03
C LYS A 300 -6.62 5.38 19.99
N ARG A 301 -7.70 5.55 19.21
CA ARG A 301 -8.73 4.52 19.02
C ARG A 301 -8.18 3.30 18.29
N ILE A 302 -7.38 3.50 17.23
CA ILE A 302 -6.71 2.43 16.49
C ILE A 302 -5.80 1.63 17.44
N GLN A 303 -4.98 2.31 18.24
CA GLN A 303 -4.06 1.70 19.21
C GLN A 303 -4.80 0.96 20.34
N GLN A 304 -5.91 1.50 20.84
CA GLN A 304 -6.75 0.85 21.86
C GLN A 304 -7.33 -0.50 21.39
N LYS A 305 -7.50 -0.68 20.09
CA LYS A 305 -7.94 -1.94 19.47
C LYS A 305 -6.77 -2.86 19.09
N GLY A 306 -5.54 -2.49 19.45
CA GLY A 306 -4.33 -3.27 19.18
C GLY A 306 -3.95 -3.32 17.70
N LYS A 307 -4.45 -2.38 16.89
CA LYS A 307 -4.17 -2.32 15.46
C LYS A 307 -2.91 -1.49 15.19
N LEU A 308 -2.12 -1.90 14.20
CA LEU A 308 -0.96 -1.15 13.74
C LEU A 308 -1.39 0.17 13.09
N LEU A 309 -0.52 1.17 13.15
CA LEU A 309 -0.77 2.49 12.57
C LEU A 309 0.38 2.88 11.65
N VAL A 310 0.05 3.17 10.39
CA VAL A 310 1.01 3.63 9.38
C VAL A 310 0.75 5.10 9.07
N LEU A 311 1.75 5.94 9.31
CA LEU A 311 1.72 7.38 9.07
C LEU A 311 2.82 7.76 8.08
N LEU A 312 2.44 7.96 6.81
CA LEU A 312 3.37 8.34 5.75
C LEU A 312 3.40 9.86 5.58
N GLY A 313 4.58 10.41 5.33
CA GLY A 313 4.76 11.84 5.09
C GLY A 313 4.80 12.71 6.35
N VAL A 314 5.13 12.13 7.52
CA VAL A 314 5.30 12.91 8.76
C VAL A 314 6.52 13.83 8.61
N PRO A 315 6.38 15.16 8.81
CA PRO A 315 7.53 16.06 8.76
C PRO A 315 8.58 15.67 9.83
N PRO A 316 9.89 15.63 9.50
CA PRO A 316 10.93 15.15 10.41
C PRO A 316 10.95 15.85 11.78
N ASP A 317 10.69 17.16 11.82
CA ASP A 317 10.66 17.97 13.05
C ASP A 317 9.41 17.73 13.91
N LYS A 318 8.40 17.04 13.39
CA LYS A 318 7.12 16.76 14.06
C LYS A 318 7.03 15.35 14.62
N ILE A 319 7.91 14.44 14.21
CA ILE A 319 7.96 13.04 14.68
C ILE A 319 8.03 12.98 16.20
N GLU A 320 8.86 13.81 16.82
CA GLU A 320 9.02 13.82 18.27
C GLU A 320 7.72 14.22 19.00
N GLY A 321 7.07 15.30 18.53
CA GLY A 321 5.81 15.76 19.12
C GLY A 321 4.69 14.76 18.94
N LEU A 322 4.62 14.11 17.78
CA LEU A 322 3.67 13.04 17.50
C LEU A 322 3.83 11.87 18.48
N LEU A 323 5.06 11.39 18.69
CA LEU A 323 5.35 10.25 19.58
C LEU A 323 5.21 10.57 21.08
N ASN A 324 5.08 11.84 21.46
CA ASN A 324 4.68 12.21 22.83
C ASN A 324 3.17 12.03 23.06
N GLU A 325 2.39 11.97 21.98
CA GLU A 325 0.92 12.00 22.02
C GLU A 325 0.29 10.64 21.71
N ILE A 326 1.00 9.78 20.99
CA ILE A 326 0.60 8.40 20.69
C ILE A 326 1.67 7.42 21.14
N SER A 327 1.28 6.18 21.42
CA SER A 327 2.25 5.13 21.76
C SER A 327 3.15 4.83 20.56
N PRO A 328 4.46 4.58 20.74
CA PRO A 328 5.34 4.18 19.64
C PRO A 328 5.09 2.73 19.19
N GLU A 329 4.49 1.89 20.02
CA GLU A 329 4.20 0.48 19.73
C GLU A 329 3.22 0.36 18.56
N GLY A 330 3.54 -0.53 17.61
CA GLY A 330 2.74 -0.74 16.41
C GLY A 330 2.70 0.43 15.42
N VAL A 331 3.51 1.48 15.62
CA VAL A 331 3.56 2.64 14.72
C VAL A 331 4.69 2.50 13.69
N LEU A 332 4.37 2.77 12.43
CA LEU A 332 5.33 2.99 11.35
C LEU A 332 5.23 4.42 10.84
N ILE A 333 6.38 5.11 10.76
CA ILE A 333 6.47 6.47 10.25
C ILE A 333 7.26 6.49 8.95
N GLY A 334 6.67 7.03 7.89
CA GLY A 334 7.36 7.35 6.63
C GLY A 334 7.73 8.83 6.58
N THR A 335 8.98 9.14 6.24
CA THR A 335 9.47 10.53 6.12
C THR A 335 10.65 10.65 5.13
N SER A 336 11.07 11.88 4.86
CA SER A 336 12.25 12.18 4.05
C SER A 336 12.99 13.39 4.60
N VAL A 337 14.30 13.40 4.47
CA VAL A 337 15.19 14.49 4.90
C VAL A 337 16.16 14.87 3.80
N SER A 338 16.88 15.99 3.97
CA SER A 338 17.70 16.55 2.88
C SER A 338 19.03 15.80 2.71
N SER A 339 19.55 15.18 3.76
CA SER A 339 20.87 14.53 3.74
C SER A 339 20.91 13.24 4.55
N GLU A 340 21.84 12.36 4.16
CA GLU A 340 22.13 11.12 4.90
C GLU A 340 22.53 11.37 6.37
N ASP A 341 23.22 12.48 6.68
CA ASP A 341 23.62 12.81 8.04
C ASP A 341 22.39 13.19 8.90
N GLU A 342 21.43 13.95 8.36
CA GLU A 342 20.14 14.25 9.01
C GLU A 342 19.33 12.97 9.27
N ALA A 343 19.32 12.02 8.32
CA ALA A 343 18.59 10.77 8.47
C ALA A 343 19.17 9.94 9.62
N LYS A 344 20.50 9.85 9.71
CA LYS A 344 21.20 9.16 10.81
C LYS A 344 20.96 9.85 12.16
N GLU A 345 20.90 11.18 12.19
CA GLU A 345 20.60 11.92 13.42
C GLU A 345 19.16 11.67 13.89
N LEU A 346 18.18 11.67 12.97
CA LEU A 346 16.78 11.36 13.27
C LEU A 346 16.64 9.97 13.92
N LEU A 347 17.27 8.95 13.34
CA LEU A 347 17.22 7.57 13.86
C LEU A 347 17.87 7.46 15.24
N LYS A 348 19.01 8.13 15.48
CA LYS A 348 19.66 8.18 16.80
C LYS A 348 18.79 8.86 17.86
N LYS A 349 18.03 9.89 17.49
CA LYS A 349 17.07 10.54 18.41
C LYS A 349 15.93 9.60 18.78
N ALA A 350 15.42 8.84 17.81
CA ALA A 350 14.37 7.85 18.04
C ALA A 350 14.85 6.71 18.97
N GLU A 351 16.06 6.17 18.77
CA GLU A 351 16.66 5.15 19.65
C GLU A 351 16.73 5.63 21.11
N LYS A 352 17.24 6.84 21.34
CA LYS A 352 17.37 7.36 22.71
C LYS A 352 16.06 7.38 23.48
N ARG A 353 14.92 7.61 22.82
CA ARG A 353 13.62 7.76 23.50
C ARG A 353 12.96 6.45 23.87
N SER A 354 13.15 5.41 23.07
CA SER A 354 12.56 4.10 23.36
C SER A 354 13.16 3.43 24.61
N PHE A 355 14.28 3.94 25.13
CA PHE A 355 14.84 3.52 26.42
C PHE A 355 14.38 4.33 27.64
N TYR A 356 13.66 5.45 27.46
CA TYR A 356 13.20 6.32 28.57
C TYR A 356 11.67 6.43 28.67
N GLY A 357 10.93 5.51 28.05
CA GLY A 357 9.46 5.50 28.03
C GLY A 357 8.76 5.11 29.35
N ASP A 358 9.51 4.68 30.37
CA ASP A 358 8.98 4.25 31.68
C ASP A 358 9.52 5.11 32.84
N THR A 359 9.32 6.44 32.80
CA THR A 359 9.45 7.27 34.02
C THR A 359 8.30 8.24 34.18
#